data_AF-R8HTX6-F1
#
_entry.id   AF-R8HTX6-F1
#
_cell.length_a   1.000
_cell.length_b   1.000
_cell.length_c   1.000
_cell.angle_alpha   90.00
_cell.angle_beta   90.00
_cell.angle_gamma   90.00
#
_symmetry.space_group_name_H-M   'P 1'
#
loop_
_entity.id
_entity.type
_entity.pdbx_description
1 polymer ?
#
loop_
_entity_poly.entity_id
_entity_poly.type
_entity_poly.pdbx_seq_one_letter_code
_entity_poly.pdbx_strand_id
1 'polypeptide(L)'
;MYDITETGEEIFYEMLREFPEKIATNNAEFLVRIALFEKLDYEARKEILTIRQDVLHKQLTAIQSLHVSSSFITEVIEFSKSRIEHELLWITSLMKKI
;
A
#
# COMPACT_ATOMS: atom_id res chain seq x y z
N MET A 1 -32.04 4.26 -9.92
CA MET A 1 -31.08 4.23 -8.81
C MET A 1 -30.55 2.80 -8.75
N TYR A 2 -29.24 2.61 -8.69
CA TYR A 2 -28.63 1.29 -8.57
C TYR A 2 -28.06 1.17 -7.17
N ASP A 3 -28.36 0.07 -6.48
CA ASP A 3 -27.84 -0.26 -5.16
C ASP A 3 -27.08 -1.59 -5.23
N ILE A 4 -26.10 -1.76 -4.36
CA ILE A 4 -25.35 -3.01 -4.26
C ILE A 4 -26.26 -4.09 -3.68
N THR A 5 -26.18 -5.29 -4.25
CA THR A 5 -26.87 -6.47 -3.70
C THR A 5 -26.04 -7.07 -2.57
N GLU A 6 -26.65 -7.90 -1.73
CA GLU A 6 -25.94 -8.66 -0.68
C GLU A 6 -24.77 -9.46 -1.26
N THR A 7 -25.02 -10.21 -2.34
CA THR A 7 -23.97 -10.94 -3.08
C THR A 7 -22.89 -10.01 -3.64
N GLY A 8 -23.28 -8.82 -4.11
CA GLY A 8 -22.33 -7.81 -4.57
C GLY A 8 -21.44 -7.28 -3.44
N GLU A 9 -22.00 -7.16 -2.23
CA GLU A 9 -21.24 -6.75 -1.06
C GLU A 9 -20.25 -7.82 -0.64
N GLU A 10 -20.66 -9.10 -0.63
CA GLU A 10 -19.77 -10.25 -0.35
C GLU A 10 -18.57 -10.29 -1.31
N ILE A 11 -18.82 -10.19 -2.62
CA ILE A 11 -17.77 -10.13 -3.64
C ILE A 11 -16.84 -8.93 -3.39
N PHE A 12 -17.41 -7.78 -3.03
CA PHE A 12 -16.62 -6.60 -2.73
C PHE A 12 -15.72 -6.80 -1.51
N TYR A 13 -16.22 -7.43 -0.44
CA TYR A 13 -15.40 -7.76 0.73
C TYR A 13 -14.27 -8.73 0.38
N GLU A 14 -14.52 -9.73 -0.46
CA GLU A 14 -13.48 -10.64 -0.95
C GLU A 14 -12.42 -9.88 -1.74
N MET A 15 -12.82 -9.00 -2.67
CA MET A 15 -11.88 -8.17 -3.44
C MET A 15 -11.03 -7.24 -2.56
N LEU A 16 -11.60 -6.72 -1.45
CA LEU A 16 -10.84 -5.90 -0.51
C LEU A 16 -9.77 -6.74 0.22
N ARG A 17 -10.09 -7.97 0.59
CA ARG A 17 -9.14 -8.90 1.24
C ARG A 17 -8.07 -9.40 0.28
N GLU A 18 -8.41 -9.65 -0.97
CA GLU A 18 -7.46 -10.06 -2.00
C GLU A 18 -6.48 -8.91 -2.32
N PHE A 19 -5.31 -8.97 -1.68
CA PHE A 19 -4.28 -7.95 -1.83
C PHE A 19 -2.89 -8.54 -2.11
N PRO A 20 -2.72 -9.29 -3.22
CA PRO A 20 -1.42 -9.83 -3.61
C PRO A 20 -0.43 -8.71 -3.94
N GLU A 21 0.87 -9.03 -3.89
CA GLU A 21 1.98 -8.09 -4.13
C GLU A 21 1.80 -7.25 -5.40
N LYS A 22 1.31 -7.86 -6.50
CA LYS A 22 1.05 -7.17 -7.76
C LYS A 22 0.07 -6.01 -7.62
N ILE A 23 -1.01 -6.19 -6.85
CA ILE A 23 -1.98 -5.13 -6.55
C ILE A 23 -1.38 -4.14 -5.54
N ALA A 24 -0.63 -4.64 -4.57
CA ALA A 24 -0.01 -3.83 -3.53
C ALA A 24 1.03 -2.83 -4.03
N THR A 25 1.55 -2.97 -5.26
CA THR A 25 2.37 -1.93 -5.91
C THR A 25 1.59 -0.67 -6.30
N ASN A 26 0.26 -0.76 -6.46
CA ASN A 26 -0.59 0.36 -6.85
C ASN A 26 -1.05 1.16 -5.61
N ASN A 27 -0.67 2.43 -5.57
CA ASN A 27 -1.01 3.33 -4.46
C ASN A 27 -2.52 3.52 -4.29
N ALA A 28 -3.28 3.62 -5.38
CA ALA A 28 -4.73 3.83 -5.29
C ALA A 28 -5.43 2.62 -4.66
N GLU A 29 -5.03 1.41 -5.06
CA GLU A 29 -5.55 0.14 -4.52
C GLU A 29 -5.27 0.01 -3.02
N PHE A 30 -4.07 0.41 -2.59
CA PHE A 30 -3.72 0.44 -1.17
C PHE A 30 -4.58 1.45 -0.40
N LEU A 31 -4.68 2.70 -0.88
CA LEU A 31 -5.41 3.77 -0.20
C LEU A 31 -6.91 3.49 -0.09
N VAL A 32 -7.52 2.91 -1.12
CA VAL A 32 -8.93 2.49 -1.09
C VAL A 32 -9.16 1.47 0.03
N ARG A 33 -8.26 0.50 0.20
CA ARG A 33 -8.35 -0.47 1.29
C ARG A 33 -8.21 0.21 2.65
N ILE A 34 -7.22 1.09 2.84
CA ILE A 34 -7.09 1.87 4.09
C ILE A 34 -8.38 2.64 4.41
N ALA A 35 -8.97 3.32 3.42
CA ALA A 35 -10.20 4.07 3.59
C ALA A 35 -11.41 3.19 4.00
N LEU A 36 -11.33 1.89 3.71
CA LEU A 36 -12.36 0.91 3.99
C LEU A 36 -11.94 -0.10 5.07
N PHE A 37 -10.92 0.19 5.88
CA PHE A 37 -10.46 -0.74 6.92
C PHE A 37 -11.56 -1.15 7.90
N GLU A 38 -12.52 -0.28 8.18
CA GLU A 38 -13.66 -0.63 9.06
C GLU A 38 -14.51 -1.80 8.53
N LYS A 39 -14.44 -2.07 7.23
CA LYS A 39 -15.10 -3.22 6.57
C LYS A 39 -14.29 -4.52 6.67
N LEU A 40 -13.04 -4.47 7.12
CA LEU A 40 -12.14 -5.61 7.20
C LEU A 40 -11.93 -6.05 8.65
N ASP A 41 -11.68 -7.34 8.85
CA ASP A 41 -11.25 -7.88 10.14
C ASP A 41 -9.77 -7.55 10.42
N TYR A 42 -9.35 -7.77 11.68
CA TYR A 42 -8.01 -7.47 12.15
C TYR A 42 -6.91 -8.14 11.33
N GLU A 43 -7.07 -9.43 11.00
CA GLU A 43 -6.04 -10.17 10.26
C GLU A 43 -5.89 -9.65 8.84
N ALA A 44 -7.00 -9.35 8.15
CA ALA A 44 -6.96 -8.74 6.82
C ALA A 44 -6.29 -7.36 6.84
N ARG A 45 -6.60 -6.51 7.82
CA ARG A 45 -5.96 -5.18 7.98
C ARG A 45 -4.45 -5.33 8.15
N LYS A 46 -4.02 -6.26 9.02
CA LYS A 46 -2.62 -6.53 9.31
C LYS A 46 -1.88 -7.07 8.09
N GLU A 47 -2.48 -8.01 7.36
CA GLU A 47 -1.91 -8.58 6.15
C GLU A 47 -1.71 -7.51 5.05
N ILE A 48 -2.71 -6.67 4.80
CA ILE A 48 -2.62 -5.57 3.82
C ILE A 48 -1.46 -4.63 4.15
N LEU A 49 -1.32 -4.21 5.41
CA LEU A 49 -0.24 -3.34 5.85
C LEU A 49 1.13 -4.02 5.70
N THR A 50 1.23 -5.32 6.01
CA THR A 50 2.47 -6.10 5.92
C THR A 50 2.91 -6.25 4.46
N ILE A 51 1.99 -6.63 3.57
CA ILE A 51 2.29 -6.79 2.14
C ILE A 51 2.74 -5.45 1.54
N ARG A 52 2.06 -4.34 1.89
CA ARG A 52 2.47 -3.02 1.40
C ARG A 52 3.86 -2.63 1.94
N GLN A 53 4.13 -2.90 3.21
CA GLN A 53 5.45 -2.65 3.81
C GLN A 53 6.56 -3.40 3.06
N ASP A 54 6.35 -4.67 2.73
CA ASP A 54 7.32 -5.47 1.97
C ASP A 54 7.57 -4.91 0.56
N VAL A 55 6.51 -4.48 -0.14
CA VAL A 55 6.62 -3.82 -1.44
C VAL A 55 7.46 -2.55 -1.35
N LEU A 56 7.19 -1.71 -0.35
CA LEU A 56 7.91 -0.46 -0.14
C LEU A 56 9.39 -0.69 0.18
N HIS A 57 9.70 -1.70 1.00
CA HIS A 57 11.09 -2.07 1.28
C HIS A 57 11.83 -2.55 0.02
N LYS A 58 11.19 -3.40 -0.80
CA LYS A 58 11.75 -3.83 -2.09
C LYS A 58 12.02 -2.65 -3.03
N GLN A 59 11.07 -1.70 -3.12
CA GLN A 59 11.23 -0.48 -3.91
C GLN A 59 12.38 0.40 -3.41
N LEU A 60 12.50 0.56 -2.08
CA LEU A 60 13.58 1.33 -1.47
C LEU A 60 14.95 0.72 -1.78
N THR A 61 15.09 -0.60 -1.64
CA THR A 61 16.33 -1.32 -1.99
C THR A 61 16.66 -1.15 -3.47
N ALA A 62 15.67 -1.25 -4.36
CA ALA A 62 15.88 -1.06 -5.79
C ALA A 62 16.39 0.36 -6.10
N ILE A 63 15.78 1.40 -5.49
CA ILE A 63 16.19 2.79 -5.67
C ILE A 63 17.61 3.05 -5.14
N GLN A 64 17.93 2.49 -3.96
CA GLN A 64 19.27 2.62 -3.37
C GLN A 64 20.38 1.96 -4.20
N SER A 65 20.03 0.97 -5.02
CA SER A 65 20.98 0.30 -5.93
C SER A 65 21.29 1.08 -7.21
N LEU A 66 20.55 2.16 -7.50
CA LEU A 66 20.75 2.96 -8.71
C LEU A 66 22.04 3.78 -8.62
N HIS A 67 22.92 3.62 -9.60
CA HIS A 67 24.10 4.48 -9.74
C HIS A 67 23.71 5.85 -10.28
N VAL A 68 24.09 6.89 -9.56
CA VAL A 68 23.67 8.27 -9.84
C VAL A 68 24.77 9.01 -10.60
N SER A 69 24.43 9.58 -11.75
CA SER A 69 25.38 10.33 -12.61
C SER A 69 24.88 11.72 -13.01
N SER A 70 23.61 12.03 -12.81
CA SER A 70 22.95 13.29 -13.20
C SER A 70 22.18 13.91 -12.03
N SER A 71 22.23 15.23 -11.89
CA SER A 71 21.56 15.97 -10.81
C SER A 71 20.05 15.75 -10.79
N PHE A 72 19.39 15.73 -11.95
CA PHE A 72 17.94 15.46 -12.02
C PHE A 72 17.58 14.04 -11.60
N ILE A 73 18.45 13.06 -11.90
CA ILE A 73 18.24 11.68 -11.44
C ILE A 73 18.35 11.62 -9.91
N THR A 74 19.32 12.33 -9.32
CA THR A 74 19.44 12.45 -7.86
C THR A 74 18.17 13.02 -7.24
N GLU A 75 17.64 14.13 -7.77
CA GLU A 75 16.41 14.77 -7.27
C GLU A 75 15.21 13.81 -7.29
N VAL A 76 15.04 13.06 -8.38
CA VAL A 76 13.95 12.07 -8.51
C VAL A 76 14.13 10.90 -7.53
N ILE A 77 15.36 10.44 -7.33
CA ILE A 77 15.69 9.37 -6.37
C ILE A 77 15.38 9.82 -4.95
N GLU A 78 15.85 10.99 -4.53
CA GLU A 78 15.62 11.51 -3.18
C GLU A 78 14.14 11.79 -2.92
N PHE A 79 13.42 12.35 -3.90
CA PHE A 79 11.96 12.52 -3.80
C PHE A 79 11.24 11.17 -3.61
N SER A 80 11.61 10.17 -4.42
CA SER A 80 11.00 8.84 -4.36
C SER A 80 11.29 8.13 -3.04
N LYS A 81 12.53 8.22 -2.55
CA LYS A 81 12.97 7.69 -1.26
C LYS A 81 12.18 8.34 -0.12
N SER A 82 12.14 9.67 -0.09
CA SER A 82 11.40 10.41 0.95
C SER A 82 9.93 9.99 0.99
N ARG A 83 9.27 9.86 -0.16
CA ARG A 83 7.88 9.38 -0.23
C ARG A 83 7.71 7.98 0.37
N ILE A 84 8.59 7.04 0.03
CA ILE A 84 8.54 5.67 0.54
C ILE A 84 8.76 5.64 2.06
N GLU A 85 9.75 6.38 2.56
CA GLU A 85 10.05 6.47 3.99
C GLU A 85 8.88 7.06 4.78
N HIS A 86 8.24 8.11 4.27
CA HIS A 86 7.03 8.68 4.89
C HIS A 86 5.87 7.67 4.92
N GLU A 87 5.68 6.90 3.84
CA GLU A 87 4.62 5.89 3.80
C GLU A 87 4.89 4.73 4.78
N LEU A 88 6.15 4.27 4.91
CA LEU A 88 6.54 3.27 5.90
C LEU A 88 6.30 3.73 7.35
N LEU A 89 6.60 4.99 7.65
CA LEU A 89 6.30 5.59 8.95
C LEU A 89 4.78 5.65 9.19
N TRP A 90 4.01 6.01 8.17
CA TRP A 90 2.56 6.02 8.26
C TRP A 90 1.99 4.62 8.49
N ILE A 91 2.44 3.60 7.77
CA ILE A 91 2.07 2.19 7.98
C ILE A 91 2.39 1.76 9.42
N THR A 92 3.56 2.12 9.93
CA THR A 92 3.93 1.83 11.34
C THR A 92 2.97 2.50 12.32
N SER A 93 2.46 3.69 12.00
CA SER A 93 1.45 4.37 12.82
C SER A 93 0.07 3.70 12.72
N LEU A 94 -0.31 3.17 11.55
CA LEU A 94 -1.56 2.45 11.34
C LEU A 94 -1.56 1.09 12.05
N MET A 95 -0.44 0.36 12.01
CA MET A 95 -0.26 -0.90 12.72
C MET A 95 -0.48 -0.78 14.23
N LYS A 96 -0.27 0.41 14.82
CA LYS A 96 -0.52 0.68 16.24
C LYS A 96 -1.98 1.02 16.55
N LYS A 97 -2.79 1.30 15.51
CA LYS A 97 -4.19 1.72 15.62
C LYS A 97 -5.18 0.59 15.32
N ILE A 98 -4.74 -0.45 14.62
CA ILE A 98 -5.52 -1.67 14.39
C ILE A 98 -5.40 -2.60 15.60
#